data_AF-A0A349YJV5-F1
#
_entry.id   AF-A0A349YJV5-F1
#
_cell.length_a   1.000
_cell.length_b   1.000
_cell.length_c   1.000
_cell.angle_alpha   90.00
_cell.angle_beta   90.00
_cell.angle_gamma   90.00
#
_symmetry.space_group_name_H-M   'P 1'
#
loop_
_entity.id
_entity.type
_entity.pdbx_description
1 polymer ?
#
loop_
_entity_poly.entity_id
_entity_poly.type
_entity_poly.pdbx_seq_one_letter_code
_entity_poly.pdbx_strand_id
1 'polypeptide(L)'
;MNINDYKNFLLQNIQPWAKEASGGREINCRCFYCPDSKTRSKGHMYIKIPQSENDISTFYCQKCKTTGIVTARTLMEWDTYDPAIGAELTAYNKTVLDKPQNRMFRDYDIYRVNNVVPNDSKLMRFKLKYINDRLGTNLSYRDCVNLKIVFNLKDIIEANRLKYTRHPQIVESLNMGFVGFMSHDNAFLNMRNLDILEGLHESINKRYINYNLVGKFDNTCRFYTIPTTINFLTLGAQPLQIHVAEGSFDILSIYLNLRKNPTNAIYTAIGGSGYKGILRYFISKLRVPNLEIHIYPDRDISRNSMIELAYYLQIFGYSMYIHRNTYPGEKDFGVPIERINEVVERIM
;
A
#
# COMPACT_ATOMS: atom_id res chain seq x y z
N MET A 1 24.09 14.28 -12.91
CA MET A 1 22.85 15.04 -12.68
C MET A 1 23.22 16.42 -12.18
N ASN A 2 22.79 17.46 -12.88
CA ASN A 2 22.95 18.81 -12.37
C ASN A 2 21.93 19.03 -11.23
N ILE A 3 22.43 19.19 -9.99
CA ILE A 3 21.59 19.28 -8.79
C ILE A 3 20.71 20.53 -8.82
N ASN A 4 21.21 21.64 -9.36
CA ASN A 4 20.45 22.88 -9.45
C ASN A 4 19.31 22.74 -10.47
N ASP A 5 19.57 22.11 -11.62
CA ASP A 5 18.55 21.87 -12.63
C ASP A 5 17.46 20.94 -12.09
N TYR A 6 17.85 19.85 -11.39
CA TYR A 6 16.92 18.95 -10.72
C TYR A 6 16.07 19.66 -9.64
N LYS A 7 16.68 20.50 -8.81
CA LYS A 7 15.98 21.28 -7.78
C LYS A 7 14.97 22.25 -8.42
N ASN A 8 15.41 23.00 -9.44
CA ASN A 8 14.58 23.96 -10.16
C ASN A 8 13.42 23.24 -10.87
N PHE A 9 13.69 22.10 -11.47
CA PHE A 9 12.68 21.23 -12.09
C PHE A 9 11.57 20.87 -11.10
N LEU A 10 11.93 20.36 -9.92
CA LEU A 10 10.95 19.99 -8.89
C LEU A 10 10.15 21.20 -8.40
N LEU A 11 10.81 22.35 -8.19
CA LEU A 11 10.13 23.58 -7.80
C LEU A 11 9.13 24.04 -8.86
N GLN A 12 9.48 24.00 -10.14
CA GLN A 12 8.61 24.47 -11.22
C GLN A 12 7.46 23.52 -11.56
N ASN A 13 7.68 22.21 -11.44
CA ASN A 13 6.70 21.21 -11.88
C ASN A 13 5.79 20.69 -10.76
N ILE A 14 6.15 20.91 -9.48
CA ILE A 14 5.29 20.59 -8.32
C ILE A 14 4.59 21.88 -7.81
N GLN A 15 4.09 22.69 -8.74
CA GLN A 15 3.37 23.94 -8.43
C GLN A 15 1.88 23.68 -8.13
N PRO A 16 1.21 24.54 -7.33
CA PRO A 16 1.73 25.71 -6.62
C PRO A 16 2.31 25.40 -5.22
N TRP A 17 2.63 24.13 -4.94
CA TRP A 17 2.83 23.68 -3.55
C TRP A 17 4.29 23.49 -3.14
N ALA A 18 5.20 23.33 -4.09
CA ALA A 18 6.61 23.13 -3.82
C ALA A 18 7.26 24.42 -3.32
N LYS A 19 7.95 24.30 -2.18
CA LYS A 19 8.75 25.36 -1.58
C LYS A 19 10.05 24.79 -1.07
N GLU A 20 11.09 25.61 -1.07
CA GLU A 20 12.34 25.24 -0.41
C GLU A 20 12.14 25.12 1.11
N ALA A 21 12.82 24.15 1.70
CA ALA A 21 12.88 23.92 3.13
C ALA A 21 14.32 23.59 3.54
N SER A 22 14.60 23.68 4.85
CA SER A 22 15.88 23.25 5.43
C SER A 22 17.12 23.92 4.79
N GLY A 23 16.98 25.19 4.39
CA GLY A 23 18.03 25.95 3.69
C GLY A 23 18.27 25.52 2.24
N GLY A 24 17.24 25.01 1.56
CA GLY A 24 17.31 24.55 0.16
C GLY A 24 17.77 23.10 0.00
N ARG A 25 18.02 22.39 1.11
CA ARG A 25 18.39 20.96 1.12
C ARG A 25 17.19 20.03 0.90
N GLU A 26 15.99 20.56 1.09
CA GLU A 26 14.75 19.83 0.92
C GLU A 26 13.74 20.68 0.14
N ILE A 27 12.85 20.02 -0.59
CA ILE A 27 11.64 20.62 -1.13
C ILE A 27 10.46 20.12 -0.32
N ASN A 28 9.73 21.04 0.30
CA ASN A 28 8.46 20.75 0.97
C ASN A 28 7.33 20.88 -0.04
N CYS A 29 6.49 19.86 -0.13
CA CYS A 29 5.32 19.84 -0.99
C CYS A 29 4.17 19.05 -0.36
N ARG A 30 3.04 19.00 -1.08
CA ARG A 30 1.93 18.11 -0.75
C ARG A 30 2.28 16.65 -1.02
N CYS A 31 1.62 15.75 -0.31
CA CYS A 31 1.92 14.33 -0.46
C CYS A 31 1.20 13.75 -1.68
N PHE A 32 1.95 13.01 -2.50
CA PHE A 32 1.39 12.31 -3.66
C PHE A 32 0.67 11.00 -3.32
N TYR A 33 0.80 10.54 -2.07
CA TYR A 33 0.29 9.25 -1.61
C TYR A 33 -0.93 9.40 -0.70
N CYS A 34 -0.92 10.31 0.28
CA CYS A 34 -2.04 10.46 1.21
C CYS A 34 -2.89 11.71 0.95
N PRO A 35 -4.15 11.74 1.45
CA PRO A 35 -5.00 12.91 1.34
C PRO A 35 -4.34 14.14 1.97
N ASP A 36 -4.54 15.30 1.37
CA ASP A 36 -3.92 16.54 1.81
C ASP A 36 -4.38 17.01 3.19
N SER A 37 -3.66 17.99 3.74
CA SER A 37 -4.11 18.73 4.92
C SER A 37 -5.29 19.64 4.53
N LYS A 38 -6.20 19.94 5.48
CA LYS A 38 -7.33 20.86 5.24
C LYS A 38 -6.87 22.26 4.80
N THR A 39 -5.61 22.63 5.12
CA THR A 39 -5.03 23.92 4.76
C THR A 39 -4.25 23.80 3.46
N ARG A 40 -4.74 24.46 2.41
CA ARG A 40 -4.17 24.34 1.05
C ARG A 40 -2.68 24.72 0.94
N SER A 41 -2.12 25.48 1.87
CA SER A 41 -0.74 25.96 1.87
C SER A 41 0.25 25.10 2.67
N LYS A 42 -0.19 24.04 3.38
CA LYS A 42 0.68 23.24 4.27
C LYS A 42 1.12 21.93 3.62
N GLY A 43 2.29 21.93 3.00
CA GLY A 43 2.99 20.73 2.58
C GLY A 43 3.53 19.94 3.77
N HIS A 44 3.59 18.63 3.62
CA HIS A 44 3.99 17.69 4.68
C HIS A 44 4.81 16.52 4.14
N MET A 45 5.15 16.58 2.85
CA MET A 45 6.10 15.71 2.18
C MET A 45 7.36 16.51 1.92
N TYR A 46 8.50 15.91 2.23
CA TYR A 46 9.82 16.49 2.07
C TYR A 46 10.60 15.63 1.08
N ILE A 47 11.15 16.26 0.05
CA ILE A 47 12.03 15.62 -0.94
C ILE A 47 13.45 16.10 -0.66
N LYS A 48 14.35 15.19 -0.31
CA LYS A 48 15.77 15.48 -0.06
C LYS A 48 16.46 15.74 -1.40
N ILE A 49 17.12 16.90 -1.51
CA ILE A 49 17.99 17.26 -2.62
C ILE A 49 19.40 16.76 -2.29
N PRO A 50 20.03 15.94 -3.15
CA PRO A 50 21.41 15.51 -2.94
C PRO A 50 22.36 16.69 -2.72
N GLN A 51 23.22 16.61 -1.69
CA GLN A 51 24.19 17.66 -1.37
C GLN A 51 25.64 17.24 -1.70
N SER A 52 25.85 15.94 -1.96
CA SER A 52 27.12 15.35 -2.32
C SER A 52 26.91 14.22 -3.33
N GLU A 53 27.98 13.78 -3.99
CA GLU A 53 27.94 12.66 -4.95
C GLU A 53 27.55 11.31 -4.31
N ASN A 54 27.49 11.24 -2.98
CA ASN A 54 27.09 10.05 -2.23
C ASN A 54 25.61 10.08 -1.82
N ASP A 55 24.97 11.25 -1.90
CA ASP A 55 23.60 11.43 -1.45
C ASP A 55 22.61 10.95 -2.51
N ILE A 56 21.63 10.17 -2.07
CA ILE A 56 20.48 9.81 -2.88
C ILE A 56 19.32 10.76 -2.60
N SER A 57 18.55 11.09 -3.64
CA SER A 57 17.32 11.86 -3.47
C SER A 57 16.24 10.93 -2.91
N THR A 58 15.77 11.23 -1.70
CA THR A 58 14.71 10.49 -1.02
C THR A 58 13.50 11.39 -0.80
N PHE A 59 12.37 10.80 -0.43
CA PHE A 59 11.23 11.55 0.05
C PHE A 59 10.66 10.94 1.32
N TYR A 60 10.06 11.77 2.16
CA TYR A 60 9.36 11.35 3.38
C TYR A 60 8.14 12.22 3.65
N CYS A 61 7.01 11.56 3.91
CA CYS A 61 5.78 12.22 4.32
C CYS A 61 5.59 12.14 5.83
N GLN A 62 5.55 13.29 6.51
CA GLN A 62 5.37 13.36 7.96
C GLN A 62 3.97 12.89 8.41
N LYS A 63 2.96 12.96 7.55
CA LYS A 63 1.57 12.59 7.86
C LYS A 63 1.34 11.08 7.74
N CYS A 64 1.49 10.52 6.54
CA CYS A 64 1.23 9.09 6.30
C CYS A 64 2.45 8.18 6.47
N LYS A 65 3.63 8.77 6.74
CA LYS A 65 4.89 8.05 6.94
C LYS A 65 5.37 7.29 5.70
N THR A 66 4.83 7.61 4.52
CA THR A 66 5.32 7.05 3.26
C THR A 66 6.71 7.61 2.96
N THR A 67 7.64 6.75 2.57
CA THR A 67 9.04 7.06 2.32
C THR A 67 9.54 6.24 1.14
N GLY A 68 10.52 6.78 0.42
CA GLY A 68 11.12 6.10 -0.72
C GLY A 68 12.19 6.93 -1.39
N ILE A 69 12.68 6.44 -2.53
CA ILE A 69 13.70 7.10 -3.35
C ILE A 69 13.01 7.83 -4.49
N VAL A 70 13.51 9.00 -4.87
CA VAL A 70 13.08 9.66 -6.09
C VAL A 70 13.78 9.02 -7.28
N THR A 71 12.99 8.39 -8.13
CA THR A 71 13.42 7.76 -9.38
C THR A 71 12.64 8.36 -10.54
N ALA A 72 13.04 8.07 -11.78
CA ALA A 72 12.24 8.44 -12.95
C ALA A 72 10.80 7.91 -12.86
N ARG A 73 10.61 6.69 -12.33
CA ARG A 73 9.28 6.12 -12.07
C ARG A 73 8.51 6.93 -11.03
N THR A 74 9.17 7.33 -9.96
CA THR A 74 8.57 8.18 -8.91
C THR A 74 8.07 9.50 -9.50
N LEU A 75 8.83 10.14 -10.40
CA LEU A 75 8.41 11.36 -11.09
C LEU A 75 7.21 11.13 -12.04
N MET A 76 7.14 9.98 -12.71
CA MET A 76 5.97 9.59 -13.52
C MET A 76 4.73 9.40 -12.63
N GLU A 77 4.87 8.70 -11.49
CA GLU A 77 3.78 8.50 -10.53
C GLU A 77 3.25 9.82 -9.95
N TRP A 78 4.12 10.83 -9.86
CA TRP A 78 3.78 12.16 -9.36
C TRP A 78 3.21 13.09 -10.42
N ASP A 79 3.17 12.66 -11.69
CA ASP A 79 2.75 13.46 -12.84
C ASP A 79 3.66 14.69 -13.05
N THR A 80 4.95 14.52 -12.76
CA THR A 80 5.99 15.56 -12.90
C THR A 80 7.19 14.99 -13.63
N TYR A 81 6.97 14.28 -14.73
CA TYR A 81 8.05 13.60 -15.47
C TYR A 81 8.54 14.44 -16.64
N ASP A 82 9.85 14.65 -16.69
CA ASP A 82 10.56 15.15 -17.86
C ASP A 82 11.57 14.08 -18.34
N PRO A 83 11.63 13.76 -19.64
CA PRO A 83 12.53 12.73 -20.16
C PRO A 83 14.01 12.98 -19.87
N ALA A 84 14.48 14.23 -19.98
CA ALA A 84 15.89 14.57 -19.77
C ALA A 84 16.26 14.45 -18.29
N ILE A 85 15.45 15.03 -17.40
CA ILE A 85 15.62 14.89 -15.95
C ILE A 85 15.53 13.41 -15.52
N GLY A 86 14.58 12.67 -16.09
CA GLY A 86 14.40 11.25 -15.82
C GLY A 86 15.63 10.41 -16.20
N ALA A 87 16.24 10.68 -17.35
CA ALA A 87 17.46 10.02 -17.80
C ALA A 87 18.66 10.36 -16.87
N GLU A 88 18.84 11.63 -16.53
CA GLU A 88 19.89 12.07 -15.61
C GLU A 88 19.76 11.45 -14.21
N LEU A 89 18.54 11.46 -13.66
CA LEU A 89 18.24 10.90 -12.35
C LEU A 89 18.46 9.38 -12.33
N THR A 90 18.12 8.69 -13.42
CA THR A 90 18.35 7.25 -13.56
C THR A 90 19.85 6.92 -13.59
N ALA A 91 20.63 7.66 -14.38
CA ALA A 91 22.08 7.51 -14.43
C ALA A 91 22.73 7.80 -13.07
N TYR A 92 22.31 8.89 -12.42
CA TYR A 92 22.78 9.26 -11.09
C TYR A 92 22.48 8.19 -10.03
N ASN A 93 21.22 7.74 -9.95
CA ASN A 93 20.81 6.72 -8.99
C ASN A 93 21.57 5.41 -9.19
N LYS A 94 21.84 5.01 -10.44
CA LYS A 94 22.65 3.81 -10.73
C LYS A 94 24.03 3.92 -10.08
N THR A 95 24.73 5.03 -10.28
CA THR A 95 26.06 5.26 -9.69
C THR A 95 26.03 5.33 -8.16
N VAL A 96 25.03 6.01 -7.59
CA VAL A 96 24.95 6.25 -6.14
C VAL A 96 24.51 5.01 -5.37
N LEU A 97 23.58 4.21 -5.90
CA LEU A 97 23.12 2.95 -5.30
C LEU A 97 24.18 1.85 -5.32
N ASP A 98 25.20 1.98 -6.19
CA ASP A 98 26.33 1.07 -6.23
C ASP A 98 27.28 1.20 -5.03
N LYS A 99 27.20 2.33 -4.31
CA LYS A 99 28.08 2.62 -3.17
C LYS A 99 27.69 1.82 -1.90
N PRO A 100 28.65 1.31 -1.10
CA PRO A 100 28.36 0.47 0.07
C PRO A 100 27.40 1.07 1.09
N GLN A 101 27.51 2.37 1.37
CA GLN A 101 26.65 3.10 2.30
C GLN A 101 25.19 3.17 1.87
N ASN A 102 24.91 2.99 0.57
CA ASN A 102 23.58 3.10 -0.01
C ASN A 102 22.92 1.73 -0.25
N ARG A 103 23.51 0.63 0.22
CA ARG A 103 22.93 -0.72 0.08
C ARG A 103 21.54 -0.86 0.67
N MET A 104 21.22 -0.09 1.71
CA MET A 104 19.89 -0.08 2.35
C MET A 104 18.76 0.46 1.46
N PHE A 105 19.12 1.15 0.38
CA PHE A 105 18.19 1.72 -0.61
C PHE A 105 17.97 0.79 -1.81
N ARG A 106 18.68 -0.33 -1.87
CA ARG A 106 18.48 -1.32 -2.93
C ARG A 106 17.26 -2.16 -2.61
N ASP A 107 16.27 -2.04 -3.48
CA ASP A 107 14.99 -2.69 -3.29
C ASP A 107 14.64 -3.62 -4.46
N TYR A 108 13.81 -4.60 -4.16
CA TYR A 108 13.18 -5.46 -5.16
C TYR A 108 11.72 -5.06 -5.35
N ASP A 109 11.20 -5.26 -6.56
CA ASP A 109 9.77 -5.08 -6.83
C ASP A 109 8.92 -6.08 -6.03
N ILE A 110 9.36 -7.35 -5.94
CA ILE A 110 8.75 -8.41 -5.11
C ILE A 110 9.87 -9.17 -4.38
N TYR A 111 9.78 -9.26 -3.05
CA TYR A 111 10.71 -10.04 -2.23
C TYR A 111 10.30 -11.51 -2.19
N ARG A 112 11.29 -12.40 -2.27
CA ARG A 112 11.08 -13.84 -2.14
C ARG A 112 10.99 -14.19 -0.65
N VAL A 113 9.79 -14.09 -0.11
CA VAL A 113 9.45 -14.49 1.26
C VAL A 113 8.40 -15.58 1.21
N ASN A 114 8.72 -16.73 1.78
CA ASN A 114 7.83 -17.88 1.86
C ASN A 114 6.93 -17.74 3.09
N ASN A 115 5.62 -17.67 2.86
CA ASN A 115 4.65 -17.84 3.93
C ASN A 115 4.52 -19.33 4.27
N VAL A 116 4.40 -19.65 5.56
CA VAL A 116 4.40 -21.02 6.06
C VAL A 116 3.05 -21.38 6.67
N VAL A 117 2.64 -22.63 6.45
CA VAL A 117 1.47 -23.20 7.14
C VAL A 117 1.86 -23.39 8.59
N PRO A 118 1.16 -22.78 9.56
CA PRO A 118 1.51 -22.91 10.96
C PRO A 118 1.22 -24.32 11.46
N ASN A 119 1.96 -24.75 12.48
CA ASN A 119 1.62 -25.96 13.22
C ASN A 119 0.32 -25.76 14.01
N ASP A 120 -0.53 -26.77 14.00
CA ASP A 120 -1.81 -26.69 14.70
C ASP A 120 -1.60 -26.60 16.22
N SER A 121 -2.12 -25.53 16.83
CA SER A 121 -2.03 -25.26 18.26
C SER A 121 -3.24 -24.47 18.73
N LYS A 122 -3.45 -24.38 20.05
CA LYS A 122 -4.58 -23.62 20.62
C LYS A 122 -4.60 -22.18 20.14
N LEU A 123 -3.43 -21.52 20.06
CA LEU A 123 -3.33 -20.15 19.56
C LEU A 123 -3.66 -20.06 18.07
N MET A 124 -3.19 -21.01 17.25
CA MET A 124 -3.46 -21.00 15.80
C MET A 124 -4.93 -21.23 15.48
N ARG A 125 -5.57 -22.16 16.21
CA ARG A 125 -7.02 -22.38 16.11
C ARG A 125 -7.82 -21.13 16.50
N PHE A 126 -7.39 -20.41 17.54
CA PHE A 126 -8.00 -19.14 17.92
C PHE A 126 -7.88 -18.10 16.81
N LYS A 127 -6.67 -17.89 16.25
CA LYS A 127 -6.46 -16.93 15.16
C LYS A 127 -7.26 -17.31 13.90
N LEU A 128 -7.32 -18.59 13.56
CA LEU A 128 -8.11 -19.08 12.43
C LEU A 128 -9.59 -18.84 12.64
N LYS A 129 -10.09 -19.16 13.84
CA LYS A 129 -11.47 -18.88 14.22
C LYS A 129 -11.78 -17.39 14.13
N TYR A 130 -10.91 -16.51 14.62
CA TYR A 130 -11.09 -15.06 14.50
C TYR A 130 -11.26 -14.61 13.03
N ILE A 131 -10.42 -15.11 12.13
CA ILE A 131 -10.50 -14.77 10.70
C ILE A 131 -11.83 -15.25 10.11
N ASN A 132 -12.18 -16.52 10.36
CA ASN A 132 -13.38 -17.14 9.84
C ASN A 132 -14.67 -16.52 10.38
N ASP A 133 -14.73 -16.25 11.69
CA ASP A 133 -15.86 -15.56 12.32
C ASP A 133 -16.03 -14.14 11.76
N ARG A 134 -14.92 -13.44 11.51
CA ARG A 134 -14.95 -12.08 10.98
C ARG A 134 -15.39 -12.03 9.52
N LEU A 135 -15.04 -13.02 8.71
CA LEU A 135 -15.37 -13.08 7.29
C LEU A 135 -16.64 -13.91 6.99
N GLY A 136 -17.17 -14.67 7.95
CA GLY A 136 -18.25 -15.61 7.70
C GLY A 136 -17.83 -16.78 6.80
N THR A 137 -16.57 -17.20 6.90
CA THR A 137 -15.94 -18.19 6.02
C THR A 137 -15.54 -19.46 6.78
N ASN A 138 -15.10 -20.48 6.05
CA ASN A 138 -14.51 -21.69 6.62
C ASN A 138 -13.13 -21.98 5.99
N LEU A 139 -12.26 -20.98 6.00
CA LEU A 139 -10.89 -21.07 5.48
C LEU A 139 -10.09 -22.07 6.32
N SER A 140 -9.25 -22.85 5.63
CA SER A 140 -8.18 -23.64 6.25
C SER A 140 -6.92 -22.78 6.43
N TYR A 141 -5.93 -23.30 7.17
CA TYR A 141 -4.61 -22.66 7.23
C TYR A 141 -3.97 -22.49 5.85
N ARG A 142 -4.19 -23.45 4.94
CA ARG A 142 -3.64 -23.40 3.59
C ARG A 142 -4.28 -22.30 2.75
N ASP A 143 -5.60 -22.13 2.86
CA ASP A 143 -6.33 -21.06 2.17
C ASP A 143 -5.81 -19.70 2.63
N CYS A 144 -5.66 -19.51 3.95
CA CYS A 144 -5.09 -18.30 4.52
C CYS A 144 -3.66 -18.03 4.01
N VAL A 145 -2.80 -19.05 3.93
CA VAL A 145 -1.44 -18.89 3.37
C VAL A 145 -1.48 -18.48 1.90
N ASN A 146 -2.34 -19.09 1.08
CA ASN A 146 -2.54 -18.74 -0.32
C ASN A 146 -3.07 -17.31 -0.48
N LEU A 147 -3.87 -16.83 0.47
CA LEU A 147 -4.34 -15.46 0.58
C LEU A 147 -3.30 -14.52 1.23
N LYS A 148 -2.03 -14.93 1.39
CA LYS A 148 -0.98 -14.11 2.00
C LYS A 148 -1.27 -13.67 3.45
N ILE A 149 -2.08 -14.43 4.18
CA ILE A 149 -2.33 -14.23 5.61
C ILE A 149 -1.27 -14.99 6.41
N VAL A 150 -0.65 -14.30 7.37
CA VAL A 150 0.45 -14.79 8.20
C VAL A 150 -0.05 -14.91 9.64
N PHE A 151 -0.07 -16.12 10.17
CA PHE A 151 -0.53 -16.37 11.54
C PHE A 151 0.51 -15.99 12.58
N ASN A 152 1.78 -16.30 12.34
CA ASN A 152 2.87 -16.11 13.27
C ASN A 152 4.01 -15.35 12.61
N LEU A 153 4.47 -14.31 13.30
CA LEU A 153 5.59 -13.49 12.85
C LEU A 153 6.92 -14.25 12.94
N LYS A 154 7.10 -15.09 13.96
CA LYS A 154 8.34 -15.86 14.14
C LYS A 154 8.51 -16.92 13.07
N ASP A 155 7.47 -17.70 12.80
CA ASP A 155 7.50 -18.79 11.81
C ASP A 155 7.95 -18.28 10.44
N ILE A 156 7.43 -17.13 9.99
CA ILE A 156 7.84 -16.54 8.70
C ILE A 156 9.28 -16.00 8.74
N ILE A 157 9.72 -15.41 9.85
CA ILE A 157 11.09 -14.92 9.99
C ILE A 157 12.08 -16.08 9.95
N GLU A 158 11.81 -17.14 10.70
CA GLU A 158 12.67 -18.33 10.81
C GLU A 158 12.73 -19.09 9.48
N ALA A 159 11.57 -19.34 8.85
CA ALA A 159 11.50 -20.05 7.56
C ALA A 159 12.27 -19.36 6.44
N ASN A 160 12.43 -18.04 6.53
CA ASN A 160 13.13 -17.22 5.54
C ASN A 160 14.52 -16.77 6.01
N ARG A 161 14.98 -17.21 7.18
CA ARG A 161 16.28 -16.83 7.79
C ARG A 161 16.46 -15.31 7.87
N LEU A 162 15.38 -14.59 8.19
CA LEU A 162 15.37 -13.14 8.31
C LEU A 162 15.85 -12.72 9.71
N LYS A 163 16.33 -11.47 9.82
CA LYS A 163 16.67 -10.86 11.10
C LYS A 163 15.46 -10.08 11.64
N TYR A 164 15.38 -9.95 12.97
CA TYR A 164 14.40 -9.05 13.57
C TYR A 164 14.71 -7.60 13.21
N THR A 165 13.67 -6.86 12.84
CA THR A 165 13.75 -5.41 12.56
C THR A 165 13.21 -4.56 13.71
N ARG A 166 12.81 -5.22 14.81
CA ARG A 166 12.31 -4.64 16.05
C ARG A 166 12.93 -5.38 17.24
N HIS A 167 12.80 -4.79 18.43
CA HIS A 167 13.22 -5.43 19.67
C HIS A 167 12.54 -6.81 19.86
N PRO A 168 13.25 -7.85 20.34
CA PRO A 168 12.69 -9.20 20.48
C PRO A 168 11.38 -9.29 21.27
N GLN A 169 11.22 -8.47 22.32
CA GLN A 169 9.96 -8.43 23.09
C GLN A 169 8.79 -7.90 22.26
N ILE A 170 9.01 -6.89 21.41
CA ILE A 170 7.98 -6.40 20.48
C ILE A 170 7.63 -7.50 19.47
N VAL A 171 8.63 -8.21 18.95
CA VAL A 171 8.41 -9.34 18.04
C VAL A 171 7.58 -10.43 18.71
N GLU A 172 7.83 -10.71 19.99
CA GLU A 172 7.04 -11.68 20.77
C GLU A 172 5.57 -11.25 20.91
N SER A 173 5.31 -10.00 21.32
CA SER A 173 3.94 -9.48 21.43
C SER A 173 3.20 -9.52 20.09
N LEU A 174 3.88 -9.15 18.99
CA LEU A 174 3.32 -9.22 17.64
C LEU A 174 3.07 -10.68 17.21
N ASN A 175 3.96 -11.60 17.57
CA ASN A 175 3.79 -13.02 17.26
C ASN A 175 2.57 -13.61 17.96
N MET A 176 2.35 -13.29 19.23
CA MET A 176 1.24 -13.85 20.01
C MET A 176 -0.10 -13.17 19.69
N GLY A 177 -0.15 -11.83 19.71
CA GLY A 177 -1.39 -11.06 19.74
C GLY A 177 -1.95 -10.60 18.39
N PHE A 178 -1.25 -10.85 17.28
CA PHE A 178 -1.60 -10.27 15.99
C PHE A 178 -1.71 -11.33 14.88
N VAL A 179 -2.44 -11.00 13.83
CA VAL A 179 -2.43 -11.69 12.53
C VAL A 179 -1.91 -10.73 11.45
N GLY A 180 -1.01 -11.19 10.59
CA GLY A 180 -0.40 -10.39 9.53
C GLY A 180 -1.03 -10.58 8.17
N PHE A 181 -1.05 -9.53 7.36
CA PHE A 181 -1.35 -9.59 5.93
C PHE A 181 -0.12 -9.13 5.15
N MET A 182 0.45 -10.02 4.34
CA MET A 182 1.69 -9.73 3.63
C MET A 182 1.46 -8.73 2.50
N SER A 183 2.28 -7.68 2.47
CA SER A 183 2.17 -6.59 1.49
C SER A 183 2.34 -7.06 0.05
N HIS A 184 2.01 -6.20 -0.90
CA HIS A 184 2.10 -6.43 -2.33
C HIS A 184 3.50 -6.95 -2.73
N ASP A 185 4.54 -6.29 -2.22
CA ASP A 185 5.94 -6.62 -2.46
C ASP A 185 6.53 -7.68 -1.52
N ASN A 186 5.74 -8.26 -0.63
CA ASN A 186 6.16 -9.21 0.42
C ASN A 186 7.19 -8.68 1.44
N ALA A 187 7.47 -7.37 1.46
CA ALA A 187 8.47 -6.79 2.35
C ALA A 187 7.90 -6.42 3.74
N PHE A 188 6.59 -6.27 3.86
CA PHE A 188 5.91 -5.84 5.08
C PHE A 188 4.77 -6.79 5.45
N LEU A 189 4.45 -6.81 6.74
CA LEU A 189 3.19 -7.36 7.24
C LEU A 189 2.34 -6.22 7.80
N ASN A 190 1.11 -6.08 7.29
CA ASN A 190 0.08 -5.30 7.94
C ASN A 190 -0.53 -6.17 9.06
N MET A 191 -0.12 -5.91 10.30
CA MET A 191 -0.46 -6.73 11.46
C MET A 191 -1.71 -6.17 12.15
N ARG A 192 -2.78 -6.96 12.20
CA ARG A 192 -4.01 -6.67 12.94
C ARG A 192 -3.90 -7.19 14.37
N ASN A 193 -4.09 -6.29 15.33
CA ASN A 193 -4.26 -6.67 16.74
C ASN A 193 -5.56 -7.48 16.92
N LEU A 194 -5.46 -8.58 17.65
CA LEU A 194 -6.56 -9.43 18.05
C LEU A 194 -7.12 -9.06 19.42
N ASP A 195 -6.50 -8.08 20.09
CA ASP A 195 -6.90 -7.54 21.39
C ASP A 195 -6.93 -8.61 22.51
N ILE A 196 -6.04 -9.61 22.41
CA ILE A 196 -5.90 -10.70 23.39
C ILE A 196 -4.76 -10.51 24.39
N LEU A 197 -3.92 -9.49 24.20
CA LEU A 197 -2.80 -9.16 25.08
C LEU A 197 -3.04 -7.82 25.75
N GLU A 198 -2.79 -7.76 27.06
CA GLU A 198 -2.82 -6.53 27.85
C GLU A 198 -1.42 -5.93 28.00
N GLY A 199 -1.33 -4.64 28.35
CA GLY A 199 -0.05 -3.98 28.62
C GLY A 199 0.88 -3.86 27.41
N LEU A 200 0.33 -3.84 26.20
CA LEU A 200 1.12 -3.66 24.98
C LEU A 200 1.89 -2.33 24.98
N HIS A 201 3.14 -2.38 24.53
CA HIS A 201 3.96 -1.18 24.35
C HIS A 201 3.25 -0.17 23.41
N GLU A 202 3.31 1.12 23.73
CA GLU A 202 2.57 2.19 23.02
C GLU A 202 2.79 2.17 21.49
N SER A 203 4.00 1.83 21.05
CA SER A 203 4.33 1.76 19.62
C SER A 203 3.54 0.70 18.84
N ILE A 204 3.04 -0.35 19.52
CA ILE A 204 2.29 -1.46 18.93
C ILE A 204 0.85 -1.55 19.44
N ASN A 205 0.46 -0.77 20.46
CA ASN A 205 -0.90 -0.73 20.98
C ASN A 205 -1.84 0.05 20.05
N LYS A 206 -2.10 -0.52 18.87
CA LYS A 206 -2.91 0.04 17.79
C LYS A 206 -3.68 -1.07 17.10
N ARG A 207 -4.84 -0.73 16.51
CA ARG A 207 -5.64 -1.68 15.72
C ARG A 207 -4.82 -2.35 14.62
N TYR A 208 -3.96 -1.58 13.95
CA TYR A 208 -3.04 -2.08 12.93
C TYR A 208 -1.63 -1.50 13.09
N ILE A 209 -0.62 -2.30 12.77
CA ILE A 209 0.78 -1.89 12.67
C ILE A 209 1.46 -2.53 11.47
N ASN A 210 2.31 -1.78 10.77
CA ASN A 210 3.15 -2.35 9.72
C ASN A 210 4.48 -2.84 10.32
N TYR A 211 4.77 -4.13 10.17
CA TYR A 211 6.06 -4.73 10.48
C TYR A 211 6.90 -4.87 9.20
N ASN A 212 8.17 -4.49 9.24
CA ASN A 212 9.08 -4.60 8.10
C ASN A 212 9.85 -5.93 8.19
N LEU A 213 9.62 -6.87 7.28
CA LEU A 213 10.23 -8.20 7.33
C LEU A 213 11.70 -8.19 6.95
N VAL A 214 12.07 -7.35 5.97
CA VAL A 214 13.36 -7.42 5.28
C VAL A 214 14.23 -6.18 5.50
N GLY A 215 13.78 -5.23 6.31
CA GLY A 215 14.46 -3.96 6.54
C GLY A 215 14.40 -3.00 5.34
N LYS A 216 13.39 -3.15 4.47
CA LYS A 216 13.22 -2.31 3.27
C LYS A 216 13.04 -0.84 3.64
N PHE A 217 13.76 0.05 2.97
CA PHE A 217 13.61 1.49 3.19
C PHE A 217 12.30 2.01 2.59
N ASP A 218 12.07 1.75 1.30
CA ASP A 218 10.86 2.20 0.60
C ASP A 218 9.63 1.43 1.11
N ASN A 219 8.58 2.16 1.50
CA ASN A 219 7.35 1.56 2.01
C ASN A 219 6.11 1.92 1.17
N THR A 220 6.29 2.36 -0.07
CA THR A 220 5.20 2.68 -1.01
C THR A 220 4.33 1.46 -1.33
N CYS A 221 4.92 0.27 -1.34
CA CYS A 221 4.24 -1.01 -1.64
C CYS A 221 3.73 -1.76 -0.41
N ARG A 222 3.60 -1.12 0.77
CA ARG A 222 3.16 -1.75 2.03
C ARG A 222 1.68 -2.20 2.05
N PHE A 223 0.92 -1.91 1.00
CA PHE A 223 -0.49 -2.22 0.87
C PHE A 223 -0.71 -3.72 0.61
N TYR A 224 -1.87 -4.25 0.96
CA TYR A 224 -2.18 -5.67 0.79
C TYR A 224 -2.81 -5.93 -0.58
N THR A 225 -2.43 -7.02 -1.25
CA THR A 225 -3.03 -7.44 -2.53
C THR A 225 -3.20 -8.95 -2.51
N ILE A 226 -4.41 -9.41 -2.81
CA ILE A 226 -4.70 -10.84 -2.93
C ILE A 226 -4.02 -11.38 -4.19
N PRO A 227 -3.28 -12.51 -4.13
CA PRO A 227 -2.72 -13.13 -5.32
C PRO A 227 -3.82 -13.48 -6.33
N THR A 228 -3.66 -13.01 -7.56
CA THR A 228 -4.63 -13.19 -8.65
C THR A 228 -3.91 -13.49 -9.96
N THR A 229 -4.62 -14.15 -10.87
CA THR A 229 -4.14 -14.44 -12.23
C THR A 229 -4.94 -13.60 -13.21
N ILE A 230 -4.26 -12.92 -14.13
CA ILE A 230 -4.88 -12.09 -15.16
C ILE A 230 -4.62 -12.72 -16.53
N ASN A 231 -5.66 -12.83 -17.34
CA ASN A 231 -5.55 -13.29 -18.72
C ASN A 231 -5.47 -12.08 -19.66
N PHE A 232 -4.24 -11.73 -20.07
CA PHE A 232 -3.99 -10.60 -20.96
C PHE A 232 -4.67 -10.70 -22.33
N LEU A 233 -4.94 -11.91 -22.82
CA LEU A 233 -5.59 -12.12 -24.12
C LEU A 233 -7.05 -11.67 -24.13
N THR A 234 -7.69 -11.66 -22.96
CA THR A 234 -9.11 -11.30 -22.83
C THR A 234 -9.32 -9.80 -22.59
N LEU A 235 -8.26 -9.03 -22.34
CA LEU A 235 -8.38 -7.62 -21.93
C LEU A 235 -8.92 -6.68 -23.02
N GLY A 236 -8.89 -7.09 -24.29
CA GLY A 236 -9.54 -6.34 -25.38
C GLY A 236 -11.07 -6.43 -25.37
N ALA A 237 -11.62 -7.52 -24.82
CA ALA A 237 -13.06 -7.77 -24.77
C ALA A 237 -13.65 -7.60 -23.36
N GLN A 238 -12.83 -7.75 -22.31
CA GLN A 238 -13.24 -7.63 -20.91
C GLN A 238 -12.28 -6.68 -20.18
N PRO A 239 -12.78 -5.68 -19.46
CA PRO A 239 -11.91 -4.78 -18.71
C PRO A 239 -11.17 -5.55 -17.61
N LEU A 240 -9.94 -5.11 -17.32
CA LEU A 240 -9.30 -5.48 -16.06
C LEU A 240 -10.00 -4.73 -14.94
N GLN A 241 -10.55 -5.45 -13.96
CA GLN A 241 -11.18 -4.84 -12.80
C GLN A 241 -10.15 -4.62 -11.68
N ILE A 242 -10.16 -3.45 -11.06
CA ILE A 242 -9.40 -3.19 -9.84
C ILE A 242 -10.38 -2.85 -8.72
N HIS A 243 -10.46 -3.73 -7.72
CA HIS A 243 -11.21 -3.54 -6.49
C HIS A 243 -10.28 -3.02 -5.38
N VAL A 244 -10.61 -1.84 -4.84
CA VAL A 244 -9.83 -1.18 -3.80
C VAL A 244 -10.68 -0.93 -2.56
N ALA A 245 -10.28 -1.49 -1.41
CA ALA A 245 -10.93 -1.26 -0.12
C ALA A 245 -9.96 -0.63 0.91
N GLU A 246 -10.45 -0.21 2.07
CA GLU A 246 -9.61 0.38 3.12
C GLU A 246 -8.72 -0.65 3.83
N GLY A 247 -9.32 -1.72 4.35
CA GLY A 247 -8.67 -2.73 5.16
C GLY A 247 -8.55 -4.10 4.50
N SER A 248 -7.62 -4.90 5.00
CA SER A 248 -7.36 -6.26 4.49
C SER A 248 -8.57 -7.19 4.68
N PHE A 249 -9.35 -7.03 5.75
CA PHE A 249 -10.56 -7.82 5.94
C PHE A 249 -11.68 -7.41 4.97
N ASP A 250 -11.78 -6.12 4.63
CA ASP A 250 -12.77 -5.63 3.67
C ASP A 250 -12.54 -6.26 2.31
N ILE A 251 -11.30 -6.17 1.81
CA ILE A 251 -10.97 -6.72 0.50
C ILE A 251 -11.07 -8.25 0.46
N LEU A 252 -10.76 -8.93 1.58
CA LEU A 252 -10.95 -10.37 1.70
C LEU A 252 -12.42 -10.77 1.65
N SER A 253 -13.29 -10.06 2.36
CA SER A 253 -14.74 -10.35 2.30
C SER A 253 -15.29 -10.06 0.90
N ILE A 254 -14.88 -8.96 0.27
CA ILE A 254 -15.27 -8.65 -1.11
C ILE A 254 -14.87 -9.79 -2.05
N TYR A 255 -13.64 -10.31 -1.92
CA TYR A 255 -13.11 -11.39 -2.76
C TYR A 255 -13.78 -12.75 -2.48
N LEU A 256 -13.96 -13.12 -1.21
CA LEU A 256 -14.43 -14.46 -0.83
C LEU A 256 -15.96 -14.59 -0.87
N ASN A 257 -16.67 -13.51 -0.52
CA ASN A 257 -18.10 -13.55 -0.27
C ASN A 257 -18.92 -12.85 -1.36
N LEU A 258 -18.47 -11.67 -1.78
CA LEU A 258 -19.29 -10.76 -2.59
C LEU A 258 -19.06 -10.94 -4.11
N ARG A 259 -17.81 -11.04 -4.54
CA ARG A 259 -17.42 -11.21 -5.95
C ARG A 259 -16.99 -12.65 -6.19
N LYS A 260 -17.97 -13.51 -6.46
CA LYS A 260 -17.75 -14.92 -6.77
C LYS A 260 -17.22 -15.04 -8.21
N ASN A 261 -16.07 -15.69 -8.40
CA ASN A 261 -15.34 -15.87 -9.68
C ASN A 261 -14.56 -14.65 -10.20
N PRO A 262 -13.49 -14.24 -9.49
CA PRO A 262 -12.63 -13.13 -9.89
C PRO A 262 -11.76 -13.53 -11.09
N THR A 263 -12.29 -13.38 -12.31
CA THR A 263 -11.47 -13.43 -13.52
C THR A 263 -11.09 -12.02 -13.92
N ASN A 264 -9.83 -11.81 -14.31
CA ASN A 264 -9.31 -10.50 -14.71
C ASN A 264 -9.59 -9.39 -13.69
N ALA A 265 -9.35 -9.67 -12.41
CA ALA A 265 -9.62 -8.75 -11.33
C ALA A 265 -8.47 -8.72 -10.31
N ILE A 266 -8.10 -7.52 -9.87
CA ILE A 266 -7.13 -7.26 -8.82
C ILE A 266 -7.88 -6.81 -7.57
N TYR A 267 -7.58 -7.42 -6.44
CA TYR A 267 -8.17 -7.10 -5.15
C TYR A 267 -7.10 -6.58 -4.20
N THR A 268 -7.20 -5.32 -3.81
CA THR A 268 -6.20 -4.65 -2.97
C THR A 268 -6.82 -3.82 -1.85
N ALA A 269 -6.14 -3.75 -0.71
CA ALA A 269 -6.47 -2.86 0.40
C ALA A 269 -5.39 -1.78 0.57
N ILE A 270 -5.79 -0.52 0.75
CA ILE A 270 -4.87 0.64 0.69
C ILE A 270 -3.78 0.64 1.79
N GLY A 271 -4.00 0.00 2.94
CA GLY A 271 -2.97 -0.15 3.99
C GLY A 271 -2.34 1.16 4.48
N GLY A 272 -3.12 2.26 4.46
CA GLY A 272 -2.67 3.60 4.84
C GLY A 272 -1.95 4.40 3.73
N SER A 273 -1.98 3.94 2.48
CA SER A 273 -1.40 4.64 1.31
C SER A 273 -2.44 5.44 0.49
N GLY A 274 -3.71 5.46 0.89
CA GLY A 274 -4.80 6.18 0.21
C GLY A 274 -5.19 5.59 -1.15
N TYR A 275 -6.43 5.80 -1.59
CA TYR A 275 -6.92 5.30 -2.89
C TYR A 275 -6.09 5.82 -4.08
N LYS A 276 -5.78 7.12 -4.07
CA LYS A 276 -5.01 7.77 -5.15
C LYS A 276 -3.64 7.14 -5.34
N GLY A 277 -2.93 6.82 -4.25
CA GLY A 277 -1.61 6.18 -4.31
C GLY A 277 -1.67 4.79 -4.93
N ILE A 278 -2.67 3.98 -4.56
CA ILE A 278 -2.87 2.63 -5.11
C ILE A 278 -3.19 2.67 -6.61
N LEU A 279 -4.11 3.55 -7.02
CA LEU A 279 -4.48 3.64 -8.44
C LEU A 279 -3.30 4.14 -9.28
N ARG A 280 -2.53 5.13 -8.82
CA ARG A 280 -1.28 5.56 -9.47
C ARG A 280 -0.28 4.42 -9.63
N TYR A 281 -0.11 3.61 -8.59
CA TYR A 281 0.76 2.44 -8.64
C TYR A 281 0.32 1.47 -9.73
N PHE A 282 -0.94 1.03 -9.72
CA PHE A 282 -1.40 0.02 -10.67
C PHE A 282 -1.49 0.55 -12.10
N ILE A 283 -1.96 1.79 -12.32
CA ILE A 283 -2.02 2.39 -13.67
C ILE A 283 -0.60 2.50 -14.25
N SER A 284 0.37 2.98 -13.47
CA SER A 284 1.76 3.14 -13.95
C SER A 284 2.47 1.80 -14.20
N LYS A 285 2.18 0.78 -13.37
CA LYS A 285 2.77 -0.56 -13.46
C LYS A 285 2.14 -1.43 -14.55
N LEU A 286 0.82 -1.47 -14.63
CA LEU A 286 0.09 -2.37 -15.52
C LEU A 286 -0.06 -1.80 -16.93
N ARG A 287 -0.20 -0.47 -17.05
CA ARG A 287 -0.37 0.23 -18.34
C ARG A 287 -1.48 -0.36 -19.21
N VAL A 288 -2.56 -0.83 -18.57
CA VAL A 288 -3.70 -1.45 -19.24
C VAL A 288 -4.68 -0.36 -19.68
N PRO A 289 -5.03 -0.27 -20.97
CA PRO A 289 -5.95 0.76 -21.46
C PRO A 289 -7.41 0.48 -21.12
N ASN A 290 -7.80 -0.80 -20.99
CA ASN A 290 -9.17 -1.20 -20.67
C ASN A 290 -9.28 -1.56 -19.18
N LEU A 291 -9.59 -0.55 -18.36
CA LEU A 291 -9.61 -0.66 -16.89
C LEU A 291 -10.98 -0.24 -16.33
N GLU A 292 -11.45 -1.02 -15.37
CA GLU A 292 -12.65 -0.72 -14.58
C GLU A 292 -12.28 -0.64 -13.09
N ILE A 293 -12.61 0.48 -12.44
CA ILE A 293 -12.21 0.76 -11.06
C ILE A 293 -13.42 0.65 -10.13
N HIS A 294 -13.30 -0.20 -9.11
CA HIS A 294 -14.29 -0.39 -8.05
C HIS A 294 -13.70 0.05 -6.72
N ILE A 295 -14.27 1.09 -6.10
CA ILE A 295 -13.84 1.58 -4.80
C ILE A 295 -14.87 1.26 -3.73
N TYR A 296 -14.39 0.73 -2.61
CA TYR A 296 -15.16 0.37 -1.43
C TYR A 296 -14.71 1.26 -0.26
N PRO A 297 -15.25 2.50 -0.15
CA PRO A 297 -14.93 3.40 0.95
C PRO A 297 -15.70 3.05 2.21
N ASP A 298 -15.09 3.29 3.37
CA ASP A 298 -15.81 3.25 4.64
C ASP A 298 -16.94 4.29 4.63
N ARG A 299 -17.92 4.07 5.52
CA ARG A 299 -19.11 4.93 5.62
C ARG A 299 -18.79 6.40 5.90
N ASP A 300 -17.69 6.70 6.57
CA ASP A 300 -17.26 8.05 6.94
C ASP A 300 -16.48 8.79 5.85
N ILE A 301 -16.00 8.09 4.81
CA ILE A 301 -15.40 8.74 3.65
C ILE A 301 -16.48 9.42 2.80
N SER A 302 -16.30 10.72 2.56
CA SER A 302 -17.25 11.54 1.80
C SER A 302 -17.29 11.14 0.32
N ARG A 303 -18.49 11.25 -0.29
CA ARG A 303 -18.67 11.09 -1.75
C ARG A 303 -17.81 12.08 -2.54
N ASN A 304 -17.66 13.32 -2.07
CA ASN A 304 -16.85 14.34 -2.74
C ASN A 304 -15.39 13.92 -2.92
N SER A 305 -14.82 13.24 -1.92
CA SER A 305 -13.45 12.70 -2.03
C SER A 305 -13.30 11.66 -3.14
N MET A 306 -14.36 10.89 -3.43
CA MET A 306 -14.36 9.93 -4.53
C MET A 306 -14.55 10.61 -5.89
N ILE A 307 -15.34 11.67 -5.95
CA ILE A 307 -15.50 12.50 -7.17
C ILE A 307 -14.20 13.20 -7.52
N GLU A 308 -13.48 13.75 -6.54
CA GLU A 308 -12.15 14.34 -6.77
C GLU A 308 -11.16 13.32 -7.35
N LEU A 309 -11.26 12.06 -6.90
CA LEU A 309 -10.46 10.97 -7.44
C LEU A 309 -10.87 10.61 -8.87
N ALA A 310 -12.17 10.55 -9.18
CA ALA A 310 -12.67 10.33 -10.53
C ALA A 310 -12.23 11.44 -11.48
N TYR A 311 -12.37 12.71 -11.09
CA TYR A 311 -11.91 13.86 -11.87
C TYR A 311 -10.41 13.79 -12.18
N TYR A 312 -9.59 13.32 -11.22
CA TYR A 312 -8.17 13.09 -11.47
C TYR A 312 -7.91 12.00 -12.53
N LEU A 313 -8.77 10.99 -12.63
CA LEU A 313 -8.63 9.86 -13.54
C LEU A 313 -9.38 10.01 -14.86
N GLN A 314 -10.17 11.08 -15.03
CA GLN A 314 -11.01 11.31 -16.20
C GLN A 314 -10.24 11.30 -17.52
N ILE A 315 -8.96 11.72 -17.49
CA ILE A 315 -8.09 11.76 -18.67
C ILE A 315 -7.84 10.38 -19.28
N PHE A 316 -8.00 9.32 -18.48
CA PHE A 316 -7.82 7.95 -18.93
C PHE A 316 -9.11 7.32 -19.48
N GLY A 317 -10.27 7.95 -19.26
CA GLY A 317 -11.57 7.44 -19.73
C GLY A 317 -12.01 6.11 -19.08
N TYR A 318 -11.49 5.77 -17.89
CA TYR A 318 -11.86 4.55 -17.18
C TYR A 318 -13.28 4.61 -16.61
N SER A 319 -13.96 3.47 -16.49
CA SER A 319 -15.20 3.39 -15.71
C SER A 319 -14.88 3.33 -14.22
N MET A 320 -15.65 4.04 -13.39
CA MET A 320 -15.41 4.07 -11.95
C MET A 320 -16.70 3.96 -11.14
N TYR A 321 -16.69 3.08 -10.14
CA TYR A 321 -17.83 2.75 -9.30
C TYR A 321 -17.49 2.91 -7.81
N ILE A 322 -18.41 3.51 -7.05
CA ILE A 322 -18.40 3.50 -5.59
C ILE A 322 -19.34 2.41 -5.10
N HIS A 323 -18.87 1.57 -4.20
CA HIS A 323 -19.62 0.50 -3.56
C HIS A 323 -19.73 0.80 -2.07
N ARG A 324 -20.93 0.85 -1.50
CA ARG A 324 -21.14 1.10 -0.06
C ARG A 324 -21.94 -0.01 0.59
N ASN A 325 -21.51 -0.44 1.76
CA ASN A 325 -22.30 -1.32 2.60
C ASN A 325 -23.31 -0.47 3.40
N THR A 326 -24.58 -0.65 3.12
CA THR A 326 -25.69 0.04 3.81
C THR A 326 -26.34 -0.81 4.88
N TYR A 327 -25.78 -1.98 5.22
CA TYR A 327 -26.32 -2.83 6.28
C TYR A 327 -26.32 -2.07 7.64
N PRO A 328 -27.41 -2.14 8.43
CA PRO A 328 -27.50 -1.45 9.71
C PRO A 328 -26.40 -1.88 10.69
N GLY A 329 -25.66 -0.92 11.25
CA GLY A 329 -24.57 -1.17 12.20
C GLY A 329 -23.20 -1.45 11.58
N GLU A 330 -23.12 -1.75 10.28
CA GLU A 330 -21.83 -1.90 9.59
C GLU A 330 -21.30 -0.57 9.05
N LYS A 331 -19.96 -0.48 9.04
CA LYS A 331 -19.22 0.66 8.50
C LYS A 331 -18.43 0.32 7.24
N ASP A 332 -18.04 -0.94 7.10
CA ASP A 332 -17.10 -1.45 6.10
C ASP A 332 -17.63 -2.77 5.49
N PHE A 333 -16.84 -3.39 4.61
CA PHE A 333 -17.18 -4.66 3.97
C PHE A 333 -16.55 -5.87 4.66
N GLY A 334 -15.71 -5.67 5.68
CA GLY A 334 -14.92 -6.69 6.37
C GLY A 334 -15.73 -7.52 7.37
N VAL A 335 -16.89 -7.98 6.91
CA VAL A 335 -17.94 -8.70 7.64
C VAL A 335 -18.47 -9.86 6.81
N PRO A 336 -19.21 -10.81 7.41
CA PRO A 336 -19.90 -11.88 6.69
C PRO A 336 -20.89 -11.36 5.63
N ILE A 337 -21.18 -12.19 4.62
CA ILE A 337 -22.04 -11.82 3.47
C ILE A 337 -23.44 -11.38 3.88
N GLU A 338 -24.00 -11.99 4.92
CA GLU A 338 -25.32 -11.68 5.46
C GLU A 338 -25.40 -10.29 6.11
N ARG A 339 -24.25 -9.66 6.37
CA ARG A 339 -24.11 -8.28 6.88
C ARG A 339 -23.65 -7.31 5.80
N ILE A 340 -23.75 -7.70 4.52
CA ILE A 340 -23.45 -6.83 3.38
C ILE A 340 -24.75 -6.54 2.63
N ASN A 341 -25.13 -5.27 2.60
CA ASN A 341 -26.15 -4.75 1.70
C ASN A 341 -25.48 -3.71 0.79
N GLU A 342 -25.09 -4.10 -0.42
CA GLU A 342 -24.30 -3.25 -1.30
C GLU A 342 -25.17 -2.30 -2.13
N VAL A 343 -24.84 -1.02 -2.10
CA VAL A 343 -25.30 -0.02 -3.05
C VAL A 343 -24.15 0.40 -3.94
N VAL A 344 -24.39 0.43 -5.26
CA VAL A 344 -23.39 0.77 -6.27
C VAL A 344 -23.77 2.05 -6.99
N GLU A 345 -22.83 2.98 -7.11
CA GLU A 345 -22.96 4.22 -7.85
C GLU A 345 -21.85 4.32 -8.88
N ARG A 346 -22.19 4.52 -10.16
CA ARG A 346 -21.22 4.86 -11.19
C ARG A 346 -20.94 6.36 -11.17
N ILE A 347 -19.67 6.73 -11.10
CA ILE A 347 -19.22 8.13 -11.02
C ILE A 347 -18.34 8.57 -12.21
N MET A 348 -17.94 7.62 -13.07
CA MET A 348 -17.21 7.84 -14.32
C MET A 348 -17.53 6.70 -15.30
#